data_AF-A0A093XAH3-F1
#
_entry.id   AF-A0A093XAH3-F1
#
_cell.length_a   1.000
_cell.length_b   1.000
_cell.length_c   1.000
_cell.angle_alpha   90.00
_cell.angle_beta   90.00
_cell.angle_gamma   90.00
#
_symmetry.space_group_name_H-M   'P 1'
#
loop_
_entity.id
_entity.type
_entity.pdbx_description
1 polymer ?
#
loop_
_entity_poly.entity_id
_entity_poly.type
_entity_poly.pdbx_seq_one_letter_code
_entity_poly.pdbx_strand_id
1 'polypeptide(L)'
;MLQDSQLEVRTGAATTLAGMIRCSPLALRTSAITALIKEFSDLLDANPMPRKTPGTDTPVDHAKQVLRRHAAVLGLGALVQAFPYATPPPAWMPGLLAMLARRAAADAGAVGKTAKGVLADFKKTRQDTWGTDQKYFTPEQLEDLEGVLWKSYFA
;
A
#
# COMPACT_ATOMS: atom_id res chain seq x y z
N MET A 1 -14.49 -4.73 7.84
CA MET A 1 -13.66 -3.76 8.59
C MET A 1 -12.79 -2.90 7.67
N LEU A 2 -11.99 -3.46 6.74
CA LEU A 2 -11.19 -2.62 5.82
C LEU A 2 -12.00 -1.72 4.87
N GLN A 3 -13.25 -2.10 4.56
CA GLN A 3 -14.18 -1.30 3.74
C GLN A 3 -15.21 -0.52 4.57
N ASP A 4 -14.99 -0.39 5.89
CA ASP A 4 -15.90 0.33 6.77
C ASP A 4 -16.01 1.82 6.37
N SER A 5 -17.12 2.49 6.66
CA SER A 5 -17.30 3.90 6.33
C SER A 5 -16.39 4.81 7.15
N GLN A 6 -16.04 4.40 8.37
CA GLN A 6 -15.20 5.17 9.28
C GLN A 6 -13.71 4.94 9.00
N LEU A 7 -12.97 6.02 8.79
CA LEU A 7 -11.53 5.94 8.47
C LEU A 7 -10.74 5.25 9.57
N GLU A 8 -11.03 5.57 10.83
CA GLU A 8 -10.33 5.02 11.99
C GLU A 8 -10.51 3.49 12.09
N VAL A 9 -11.72 2.99 11.80
CA VAL A 9 -12.01 1.55 11.77
C VAL A 9 -11.20 0.86 10.67
N ARG A 10 -11.12 1.46 9.48
CA ARG A 10 -10.33 0.91 8.38
C ARG A 10 -8.83 0.86 8.72
N THR A 11 -8.29 1.95 9.28
CA THR A 11 -6.88 2.03 9.68
C THR A 11 -6.57 1.03 10.80
N GLY A 12 -7.41 0.96 11.83
CA GLY A 12 -7.26 -0.02 12.92
C GLY A 12 -7.29 -1.45 12.41
N ALA A 13 -8.21 -1.78 11.49
CA ALA A 13 -8.27 -3.10 10.87
C ALA A 13 -7.01 -3.46 10.08
N ALA A 14 -6.40 -2.50 9.39
CA ALA A 14 -5.14 -2.72 8.66
C ALA A 14 -3.98 -2.99 9.63
N THR A 15 -3.89 -2.25 10.73
CA THR A 15 -2.89 -2.49 11.78
C THR A 15 -3.08 -3.87 12.42
N THR A 16 -4.32 -4.26 12.74
CA THR A 16 -4.62 -5.61 13.25
C THR A 16 -4.21 -6.69 12.26
N LEU A 17 -4.53 -6.52 10.96
CA LEU A 17 -4.15 -7.46 9.91
C LEU A 17 -2.62 -7.62 9.83
N ALA A 18 -1.86 -6.52 9.86
CA ALA A 18 -0.39 -6.57 9.88
C ALA A 18 0.15 -7.37 11.08
N GLY A 19 -0.45 -7.17 12.27
CA GLY A 19 -0.13 -7.93 13.48
C GLY A 19 -0.42 -9.43 13.34
N MET A 20 -1.60 -9.79 12.78
CA MET A 20 -1.97 -11.18 12.53
C MET A 20 -1.02 -11.87 11.56
N ILE A 21 -0.65 -11.21 10.45
CA ILE A 21 0.31 -11.75 9.47
C ILE A 21 1.66 -11.97 10.14
N ARG A 22 2.15 -11.00 10.91
CA ARG A 22 3.45 -11.07 11.60
C ARG A 22 3.52 -12.24 12.59
N CYS A 23 2.44 -12.48 13.33
CA CYS A 23 2.37 -13.52 14.36
C CYS A 23 1.91 -14.90 13.82
N SER A 24 1.53 -15.02 12.56
CA SER A 24 1.07 -16.29 11.97
C SER A 24 2.19 -17.34 11.86
N PRO A 25 1.91 -18.64 12.01
CA PRO A 25 2.90 -19.70 11.77
C PRO A 25 3.42 -19.68 10.33
N LEU A 26 4.72 -19.98 10.13
CA LEU A 26 5.37 -19.91 8.81
C LEU A 26 4.63 -20.74 7.74
N ALA A 27 4.16 -21.93 8.10
CA ALA A 27 3.43 -22.83 7.20
C ALA A 27 2.13 -22.22 6.63
N LEU A 28 1.45 -21.36 7.40
CA LEU A 28 0.22 -20.68 6.96
C LEU A 28 0.51 -19.33 6.31
N ARG A 29 1.62 -18.71 6.70
CA ARG A 29 1.95 -17.33 6.31
C ARG A 29 2.19 -17.19 4.81
N THR A 30 2.95 -18.11 4.21
CA THR A 30 3.36 -17.98 2.80
C THR A 30 2.17 -18.03 1.85
N SER A 31 1.30 -19.02 2.00
CA SER A 31 0.09 -19.14 1.17
C SER A 31 -0.89 -18.00 1.41
N ALA A 32 -1.07 -17.58 2.66
CA ALA A 32 -1.92 -16.45 3.01
C ALA A 32 -1.41 -15.14 2.39
N ILE A 33 -0.10 -14.85 2.44
CA ILE A 33 0.48 -13.66 1.83
C ILE A 33 0.23 -13.64 0.32
N THR A 34 0.49 -14.74 -0.39
CA THR A 34 0.26 -14.81 -1.82
C THR A 34 -1.22 -14.58 -2.17
N ALA A 35 -2.14 -15.19 -1.42
CA ALA A 35 -3.57 -15.00 -1.61
C ALA A 35 -4.01 -13.55 -1.35
N LEU A 36 -3.54 -12.94 -0.25
CA LEU A 36 -3.87 -11.56 0.12
C LEU A 36 -3.29 -10.53 -0.86
N ILE A 37 -2.07 -10.75 -1.35
CA ILE A 37 -1.49 -9.89 -2.39
C ILE A 37 -2.39 -9.92 -3.62
N LYS A 38 -2.77 -11.12 -4.08
CA LYS A 38 -3.66 -11.26 -5.24
C LYS A 38 -5.00 -10.56 -4.99
N GLU A 39 -5.65 -10.86 -3.87
CA GLU A 39 -6.96 -10.29 -3.52
C GLU A 39 -6.94 -8.76 -3.50
N PHE A 40 -5.97 -8.15 -2.82
CA PHE A 40 -5.93 -6.69 -2.72
C PHE A 40 -5.43 -6.03 -4.02
N SER A 41 -4.55 -6.68 -4.79
CA SER A 41 -4.18 -6.18 -6.12
C SER A 41 -5.38 -6.19 -7.08
N ASP A 42 -6.16 -7.28 -7.10
CA ASP A 42 -7.39 -7.38 -7.90
C ASP A 42 -8.42 -6.33 -7.46
N LEU A 43 -8.57 -6.13 -6.14
CA LEU A 43 -9.46 -5.11 -5.58
C LEU A 43 -9.01 -3.69 -5.96
N LEU A 44 -7.70 -3.42 -5.98
CA LEU A 44 -7.15 -2.12 -6.41
C LEU A 44 -7.46 -1.85 -7.89
N ASP A 45 -7.33 -2.86 -8.74
CA ASP A 45 -7.53 -2.75 -10.19
C ASP A 45 -9.02 -2.65 -10.55
N ALA A 46 -9.88 -3.38 -9.84
CA ALA A 46 -11.33 -3.34 -10.03
C ALA A 46 -11.96 -2.01 -9.57
N ASN A 47 -11.25 -1.19 -8.79
CA ASN A 47 -11.76 0.06 -8.24
C ASN A 47 -10.80 1.22 -8.59
N PRO A 48 -10.76 1.67 -9.86
CA PRO A 48 -9.95 2.83 -10.25
C PRO A 48 -10.41 4.09 -9.51
N MET A 49 -9.52 5.08 -9.32
CA MET A 49 -9.91 6.33 -8.67
C MET A 49 -10.90 7.11 -9.57
N PRO A 50 -12.09 7.51 -9.08
CA PRO A 50 -13.04 8.21 -9.91
C PRO A 50 -12.55 9.62 -10.28
N ARG A 51 -12.81 10.04 -11.53
CA ARG A 51 -12.49 11.39 -11.99
C ARG A 51 -13.45 12.39 -11.32
N LYS A 52 -12.90 13.44 -10.73
CA LYS A 52 -13.71 14.53 -10.14
C LYS A 52 -14.16 15.48 -11.25
N THR A 53 -15.46 15.59 -11.47
CA THR A 53 -16.09 16.71 -12.19
C THR A 53 -16.36 17.85 -11.20
N PRO A 54 -15.80 19.05 -11.40
CA PRO A 54 -16.09 20.21 -10.55
C PRO A 54 -17.60 20.52 -10.56
N GLY A 55 -18.17 20.79 -9.38
CA GLY A 55 -19.55 21.32 -9.25
C GLY A 55 -20.68 20.29 -9.23
N THR A 56 -20.39 19.00 -9.08
CA THR A 56 -21.42 17.94 -8.95
C THR A 56 -21.30 17.22 -7.60
N ASP A 57 -22.44 16.90 -6.97
CA ASP A 57 -22.46 16.03 -5.79
C ASP A 57 -21.82 14.69 -6.14
N THR A 58 -20.96 14.18 -5.25
CA THR A 58 -20.27 12.91 -5.49
C THR A 58 -21.28 11.76 -5.42
N PRO A 59 -21.45 10.96 -6.49
CA PRO A 59 -22.40 9.85 -6.44
C PRO A 59 -22.06 8.85 -5.34
N VAL A 60 -23.07 8.23 -4.72
CA VAL A 60 -22.89 7.24 -3.64
C VAL A 60 -22.01 6.06 -4.10
N ASP A 61 -22.11 5.66 -5.36
CA ASP A 61 -21.29 4.58 -5.93
C ASP A 61 -19.81 4.96 -6.03
N HIS A 62 -19.51 6.23 -6.31
CA HIS A 62 -18.12 6.74 -6.30
C HIS A 62 -17.54 6.69 -4.89
N ALA A 63 -18.33 7.03 -3.87
CA ALA A 63 -17.88 6.92 -2.48
C ALA A 63 -17.55 5.46 -2.11
N LYS A 64 -18.42 4.50 -2.44
CA LYS A 64 -18.16 3.07 -2.22
C LYS A 64 -16.94 2.57 -2.98
N GLN A 65 -16.73 3.02 -4.22
CA GLN A 65 -15.56 2.67 -5.02
C GLN A 65 -14.27 3.19 -4.39
N VAL A 66 -14.26 4.43 -3.90
CA VAL A 66 -13.11 5.00 -3.17
C VAL A 66 -12.85 4.23 -1.88
N LEU A 67 -13.89 3.79 -1.16
CA LEU A 67 -13.74 2.96 0.04
C LEU A 67 -13.10 1.61 -0.26
N ARG A 68 -13.54 0.92 -1.32
CA ARG A 68 -12.95 -0.36 -1.77
C ARG A 68 -11.50 -0.20 -2.22
N ARG A 69 -11.21 0.87 -2.96
CA ARG A 69 -9.86 1.22 -3.38
C ARG A 69 -8.95 1.48 -2.16
N HIS A 70 -9.45 2.21 -1.17
CA HIS A 70 -8.72 2.46 0.07
C HIS A 70 -8.46 1.16 0.86
N ALA A 71 -9.44 0.27 0.92
CA ALA A 71 -9.29 -1.05 1.56
C ALA A 71 -8.18 -1.88 0.91
N ALA A 72 -8.06 -1.84 -0.41
CA ALA A 72 -6.98 -2.49 -1.15
C ALA A 72 -5.61 -1.93 -0.75
N VAL A 73 -5.45 -0.61 -0.75
CA VAL A 73 -4.19 0.05 -0.35
C VAL A 73 -3.83 -0.25 1.10
N LEU A 74 -4.81 -0.24 2.01
CA LEU A 74 -4.61 -0.61 3.41
C LEU A 74 -4.17 -2.07 3.58
N GLY A 75 -4.79 -3.00 2.84
CA GLY A 75 -4.44 -4.42 2.86
C GLY A 75 -3.02 -4.69 2.36
N LEU A 76 -2.66 -4.09 1.21
CA LEU A 76 -1.29 -4.14 0.68
C LEU A 76 -0.29 -3.50 1.63
N GLY A 77 -0.63 -2.36 2.23
CA GLY A 77 0.18 -1.69 3.23
C GLY A 77 0.40 -2.54 4.49
N ALA A 78 -0.63 -3.23 4.96
CA ALA A 78 -0.55 -4.13 6.10
C ALA A 78 0.43 -5.29 5.86
N LEU A 79 0.48 -5.84 4.64
CA LEU A 79 1.46 -6.86 4.25
C LEU A 79 2.90 -6.32 4.36
N VAL A 80 3.16 -5.10 3.88
CA VAL A 80 4.48 -4.46 4.02
C VAL A 80 4.83 -4.25 5.48
N GLN A 81 3.90 -3.66 6.24
CA GLN A 81 4.09 -3.36 7.66
C GLN A 81 4.24 -4.61 8.51
N ALA A 82 3.75 -5.78 8.09
CA ALA A 82 3.98 -7.03 8.81
C ALA A 82 5.47 -7.41 8.90
N PHE A 83 6.29 -6.96 7.94
CA PHE A 83 7.73 -7.22 7.87
C PHE A 83 8.54 -5.92 7.84
N PRO A 84 8.63 -5.18 8.95
CA PRO A 84 9.28 -3.86 8.97
C PRO A 84 10.82 -3.93 8.87
N TYR A 85 11.44 -5.01 9.33
CA TYR A 85 12.91 -5.14 9.45
C TYR A 85 13.50 -6.34 8.69
N ALA A 86 12.71 -6.99 7.82
CA ALA A 86 13.21 -8.09 7.02
C ALA A 86 14.21 -7.57 5.98
N THR A 87 15.48 -7.95 6.13
CA THR A 87 16.61 -7.68 5.23
C THR A 87 17.30 -9.02 4.93
N PRO A 88 17.35 -9.48 3.67
CA PRO A 88 16.77 -8.83 2.50
C PRO A 88 15.23 -8.75 2.55
N PRO A 89 14.60 -7.80 1.83
CA PRO A 89 13.15 -7.73 1.76
C PRO A 89 12.59 -9.01 1.13
N PRO A 90 11.40 -9.49 1.55
CA PRO A 90 10.72 -10.59 0.88
C PRO A 90 10.58 -10.34 -0.62
N ALA A 91 10.74 -11.37 -1.45
CA ALA A 91 10.81 -11.23 -2.91
C ALA A 91 9.59 -10.53 -3.56
N TRP A 92 8.41 -10.63 -2.93
CA TRP A 92 7.19 -9.96 -3.39
C TRP A 92 7.12 -8.47 -3.04
N MET A 93 7.89 -8.02 -2.05
CA MET A 93 7.78 -6.67 -1.46
C MET A 93 8.21 -5.56 -2.43
N PRO A 94 9.34 -5.67 -3.17
CA PRO A 94 9.72 -4.65 -4.15
C PRO A 94 8.63 -4.37 -5.19
N GLY A 95 8.04 -5.42 -5.77
CA GLY A 95 6.97 -5.29 -6.76
C GLY A 95 5.69 -4.67 -6.17
N LEU A 96 5.34 -5.02 -4.92
CA LEU A 96 4.20 -4.44 -4.22
C LEU A 96 4.40 -2.94 -3.94
N LEU A 97 5.58 -2.54 -3.46
CA LEU A 97 5.89 -1.14 -3.19
C LEU A 97 5.84 -0.29 -4.47
N ALA A 98 6.44 -0.77 -5.57
CA ALA A 98 6.36 -0.12 -6.87
C ALA A 98 4.92 -0.01 -7.39
N MET A 99 4.09 -1.05 -7.17
CA MET A 99 2.66 -1.02 -7.50
C MET A 99 1.92 0.08 -6.72
N LEU A 100 2.15 0.20 -5.40
CA LEU A 100 1.54 1.26 -4.59
C LEU A 100 1.99 2.65 -5.03
N ALA A 101 3.27 2.82 -5.36
CA ALA A 101 3.82 4.07 -5.87
C ALA A 101 3.13 4.51 -7.17
N ARG A 102 3.08 3.63 -8.18
CA ARG A 102 2.48 3.95 -9.49
C ARG A 102 0.98 4.10 -9.46
N ARG A 103 0.29 3.21 -8.77
CA ARG A 103 -1.17 3.09 -8.90
C ARG A 103 -1.92 3.91 -7.87
N ALA A 104 -1.37 4.12 -6.68
CA ALA A 104 -2.12 4.67 -5.56
C ALA A 104 -1.56 5.97 -4.97
N ALA A 105 -0.25 6.24 -5.06
CA ALA A 105 0.35 7.41 -4.42
C ALA A 105 -0.19 8.76 -4.94
N ALA A 106 -0.62 8.82 -6.20
CA ALA A 106 -1.22 9.99 -6.82
C ALA A 106 -2.73 10.14 -6.55
N ASP A 107 -3.37 9.17 -5.89
CA ASP A 107 -4.80 9.23 -5.62
C ASP A 107 -5.15 10.37 -4.65
N ALA A 108 -6.31 10.98 -4.85
CA ALA A 108 -6.77 12.05 -3.98
C ALA A 108 -7.21 11.54 -2.59
N GLY A 109 -7.05 12.39 -1.58
CA GLY A 109 -7.59 12.16 -0.23
C GLY A 109 -6.88 11.03 0.53
N ALA A 110 -7.67 10.22 1.25
CA ALA A 110 -7.15 9.20 2.16
C ALA A 110 -6.34 8.12 1.42
N VAL A 111 -6.73 7.75 0.19
CA VAL A 111 -6.07 6.67 -0.57
C VAL A 111 -4.61 6.98 -0.84
N GLY A 112 -4.31 8.13 -1.47
CA GLY A 112 -2.93 8.52 -1.74
C GLY A 112 -2.14 8.86 -0.49
N LYS A 113 -2.78 9.44 0.55
CA LYS A 113 -2.12 9.67 1.85
C LYS A 113 -1.66 8.35 2.49
N THR A 114 -2.51 7.33 2.49
CA THR A 114 -2.18 6.00 3.01
C THR A 114 -1.06 5.35 2.19
N ALA A 115 -1.15 5.37 0.85
CA ALA A 115 -0.11 4.80 -0.01
C ALA A 115 1.26 5.46 0.22
N LYS A 116 1.31 6.80 0.23
CA LYS A 116 2.52 7.56 0.55
C LYS A 116 3.05 7.27 1.94
N GLY A 117 2.16 7.15 2.93
CA GLY A 117 2.52 6.80 4.30
C GLY A 117 3.22 5.44 4.39
N VAL A 118 2.65 4.41 3.76
CA VAL A 118 3.27 3.06 3.70
C VAL A 118 4.67 3.10 3.09
N LEU A 119 4.82 3.81 1.96
CA LEU A 119 6.12 3.93 1.27
C LEU A 119 7.14 4.67 2.14
N ALA A 120 6.73 5.78 2.76
CA ALA A 120 7.58 6.61 3.61
C ALA A 120 8.02 5.84 4.87
N ASP A 121 7.09 5.13 5.53
CA ASP A 121 7.37 4.30 6.69
C ASP A 121 8.34 3.17 6.33
N PHE A 122 8.11 2.46 5.23
CA PHE A 122 9.03 1.43 4.74
C PHE A 122 10.45 1.98 4.59
N LYS A 123 10.60 3.13 3.92
CA LYS A 123 11.91 3.74 3.68
C LYS A 123 12.57 4.22 4.98
N LYS A 124 11.79 4.85 5.86
CA LYS A 124 12.27 5.34 7.16
C LYS A 124 12.78 4.18 8.03
N THR A 125 12.02 3.09 8.11
CA THR A 125 12.38 1.92 8.93
C THR A 125 13.63 1.21 8.42
N ARG A 126 13.91 1.28 7.11
CA ARG A 126 15.05 0.62 6.46
C ARG A 126 16.14 1.57 6.01
N GLN A 127 16.19 2.77 6.58
CA GLN A 127 17.17 3.78 6.14
C GLN A 127 18.61 3.26 6.28
N ASP A 128 18.93 2.63 7.41
CA ASP A 128 20.27 2.13 7.71
C ASP A 128 20.66 0.92 6.84
N THR A 129 19.68 0.07 6.48
CA THR A 129 19.89 -1.14 5.65
C THR A 129 19.73 -0.88 4.16
N TRP A 130 19.32 0.34 3.76
CA TRP A 130 18.92 0.64 2.38
C TRP A 130 20.01 0.35 1.35
N GLY A 131 21.28 0.58 1.71
CA GLY A 131 22.42 0.31 0.82
C GLY A 131 22.45 -1.15 0.32
N THR A 132 21.98 -2.08 1.15
CA THR A 132 21.83 -3.50 0.82
C THR A 132 20.45 -3.81 0.24
N ASP A 133 19.38 -3.31 0.86
CA ASP A 133 18.00 -3.63 0.47
C ASP A 133 17.68 -3.18 -0.96
N GLN A 134 18.21 -2.03 -1.41
CA GLN A 134 17.95 -1.51 -2.76
C GLN A 134 18.44 -2.44 -3.88
N LYS A 135 19.38 -3.35 -3.61
CA LYS A 135 19.90 -4.31 -4.58
C LYS A 135 18.88 -5.39 -4.97
N TYR A 136 17.80 -5.51 -4.20
CA TYR A 136 16.70 -6.45 -4.46
C TYR A 136 15.55 -5.81 -5.25
N PHE A 137 15.70 -4.55 -5.64
CA PHE A 137 14.76 -3.83 -6.49
C PHE A 137 15.31 -3.76 -7.92
N THR A 138 14.43 -3.79 -8.92
CA THR A 138 14.83 -3.44 -10.28
C THR A 138 15.00 -1.92 -10.42
N PRO A 139 15.76 -1.43 -11.42
CA PRO A 139 15.91 0.00 -11.65
C PRO A 139 14.58 0.74 -11.78
N GLU A 140 13.60 0.15 -12.47
CA GLU A 140 12.27 0.73 -12.68
C GLU A 140 11.49 0.82 -11.36
N GLN A 141 11.62 -0.20 -10.50
CA GLN A 141 10.99 -0.18 -9.19
C GLN A 141 11.60 0.89 -8.28
N LEU A 142 12.92 1.13 -8.38
CA LEU A 142 13.57 2.21 -7.65
C LEU A 142 13.05 3.56 -8.14
N GLU A 143 13.01 3.80 -9.46
CA GLU A 143 12.49 5.04 -10.06
C GLU A 143 11.04 5.33 -9.61
N ASP A 144 10.17 4.32 -9.61
CA ASP A 144 8.79 4.42 -9.11
C ASP A 144 8.75 4.94 -7.66
N LEU A 145 9.63 4.44 -6.80
CA LEU A 145 9.75 4.90 -5.41
C LEU A 145 10.34 6.31 -5.33
N GLU A 146 11.28 6.66 -6.20
CA GLU A 146 11.89 7.99 -6.21
C GLU A 146 10.92 9.10 -6.50
N GLY A 147 9.99 8.87 -7.45
CA GLY A 147 8.94 9.80 -7.78
C GLY A 147 8.02 10.15 -6.61
N VAL A 148 7.92 9.28 -5.59
CA VAL A 148 7.02 9.47 -4.44
C VAL A 148 7.75 9.90 -3.17
N LEU A 149 8.92 9.33 -2.90
CA LEU A 149 9.64 9.52 -1.63
C LEU A 149 10.55 10.75 -1.61
N TRP A 150 11.10 11.15 -2.76
CA TRP A 150 12.18 12.15 -2.81
C TRP A 150 11.82 13.40 -3.62
N LYS A 151 10.59 13.49 -4.18
CA LYS A 151 10.08 14.72 -4.81
C LYS A 151 9.17 15.52 -3.89
N SER A 152 9.79 16.33 -3.04
CA SER A 152 9.22 17.59 -2.57
C SER A 152 10.24 18.69 -2.84
N TYR A 153 9.81 19.79 -3.49
CA TYR A 153 10.48 21.10 -3.67
C TYR A 153 11.16 21.48 -5.01
N PHE A 154 11.03 20.71 -6.09
CA PHE A 154 11.32 21.22 -7.44
C PHE A 154 10.16 20.92 -8.41
N ALA A 155 9.06 21.64 -8.26
CA ALA A 155 8.02 21.83 -9.27
C ALA A 155 7.31 23.15 -9.00
#